data_AF-A0A924QIK7-F1
#
_entry.id   AF-A0A924QIK7-F1
#
_cell.length_a   1.000
_cell.length_b   1.000
_cell.length_c   1.000
_cell.angle_alpha   90.00
_cell.angle_beta   90.00
_cell.angle_gamma   90.00
#
_symmetry.space_group_name_H-M   'P 1'
#
loop_
_entity.id
_entity.type
_entity.pdbx_description
1 polymer ?
#
loop_
_entity_poly.entity_id
_entity_poly.type
_entity_poly.pdbx_seq_one_letter_code
_entity_poly.pdbx_strand_id
1 'polypeptide(L)'
;MCEQELLYINLGFKYPALWHGTVLTTVEQLRRTGPEKMRRKRATLPMIAGGGLHCSYFKDPPSLSKKIAAFSHQELNTADVNNESHLRHCFNQGLATFDGNLWLKRTQLDDYPGTFVNVMSRYPGFAAER
;
A
#
# COMPACT_ATOMS: atom_id res chain seq x y z
N MET A 1 -1.37 16.11 6.59
CA MET A 1 -0.87 14.82 6.10
C MET A 1 -1.32 13.73 7.05
N CYS A 2 -1.70 12.56 6.58
CA CYS A 2 -2.12 11.46 7.45
C CYS A 2 -0.94 10.52 7.71
N GLU A 3 -0.76 10.14 8.96
CA GLU A 3 0.10 9.04 9.38
C GLU A 3 -0.69 7.74 9.34
N GLN A 4 -0.25 6.77 8.55
CA GLN A 4 -1.02 5.54 8.28
C GLN A 4 -0.15 4.30 8.38
N GLU A 5 -0.72 3.18 8.80
CA GLU A 5 -0.05 1.88 8.67
C GLU A 5 -0.10 1.42 7.21
N LEU A 6 1.04 1.01 6.66
CA LEU A 6 1.15 0.53 5.29
C LEU A 6 0.94 -0.98 5.23
N LEU A 7 -0.26 -1.38 4.82
CA LEU A 7 -0.57 -2.78 4.56
C LEU A 7 -0.03 -3.17 3.19
N TYR A 8 0.58 -4.35 3.13
CA TYR A 8 1.37 -4.80 2.00
C TYR A 8 1.06 -6.26 1.71
N ILE A 9 1.07 -6.66 0.42
CA ILE A 9 0.85 -8.05 -0.01
C ILE A 9 -0.41 -8.65 0.63
N ASN A 10 -1.57 -8.31 0.07
CA ASN A 10 -2.86 -8.91 0.41
C ASN A 10 -3.21 -8.94 1.93
N LEU A 11 -2.80 -7.91 2.69
CA LEU A 11 -3.05 -7.80 4.15
C LEU A 11 -2.38 -8.90 5.00
N GLY A 12 -1.51 -9.72 4.42
CA GLY A 12 -0.72 -10.70 5.15
C GLY A 12 0.50 -10.05 5.82
N PHE A 13 0.87 -8.85 5.39
CA PHE A 13 2.02 -8.13 5.88
C PHE A 13 1.75 -6.63 6.02
N LYS A 14 2.56 -5.96 6.83
CA LYS A 14 2.68 -4.51 6.87
C LYS A 14 4.14 -4.08 6.77
N TYR A 15 4.34 -2.92 6.17
CA TYR A 15 5.64 -2.29 6.11
C TYR A 15 6.09 -1.89 7.54
N PRO A 16 7.39 -1.97 7.87
CA PRO A 16 7.88 -1.65 9.21
C PRO A 16 7.75 -0.17 9.58
N ALA A 17 7.72 0.72 8.58
CA ALA A 17 7.56 2.16 8.76
C ALA A 17 6.13 2.64 8.44
N LEU A 18 5.74 3.74 9.10
CA LEU A 18 4.49 4.45 8.82
C LEU A 18 4.54 5.13 7.44
N TRP A 19 3.37 5.25 6.82
CA TRP A 19 3.20 5.85 5.51
C TRP A 19 2.54 7.24 5.62
N HIS A 20 3.12 8.18 4.87
CA HIS A 20 2.88 9.62 5.00
C HIS A 20 2.52 10.28 3.66
N GLY A 21 1.73 9.60 2.81
CA GLY A 21 1.43 10.08 1.47
C GLY A 21 0.08 10.80 1.30
N THR A 22 -0.88 10.60 2.21
CA THR A 22 -2.24 11.16 2.06
C THR A 22 -2.29 12.58 2.60
N VAL A 23 -2.79 13.48 1.76
CA VAL A 23 -3.11 14.86 2.14
C VAL A 23 -4.63 15.04 2.09
N LEU A 24 -5.22 15.44 3.22
CA LEU A 24 -6.61 15.88 3.28
C LEU A 24 -6.66 17.39 3.09
N THR A 25 -7.56 17.85 2.23
CA THR A 25 -7.77 19.27 1.95
C THR A 25 -9.20 19.50 1.46
N THR A 26 -9.66 20.74 1.45
CA THR A 26 -10.97 21.08 0.89
C THR A 26 -10.91 21.14 -0.63
N VAL A 27 -12.05 20.93 -1.30
CA VAL A 27 -12.16 21.04 -2.76
C VAL A 27 -11.72 22.43 -3.24
N GLU A 28 -12.07 23.47 -2.50
CA GLU A 28 -11.66 24.85 -2.78
C GLU A 28 -10.13 24.99 -2.77
N GLN A 29 -9.46 24.50 -1.72
CA GLN A 29 -8.00 24.56 -1.62
C GLN A 29 -7.30 23.75 -2.70
N LEU A 30 -7.85 22.58 -3.04
CA LEU A 30 -7.36 21.74 -4.12
C LEU A 30 -7.45 22.46 -5.47
N ARG A 31 -8.58 23.13 -5.78
CA ARG A 31 -8.76 23.89 -7.03
C ARG A 31 -7.79 25.06 -7.13
N ARG A 32 -7.51 25.75 -6.02
CA ARG A 32 -6.57 26.88 -5.99
C ARG A 32 -5.11 26.45 -6.16
N THR A 33 -4.71 25.36 -5.52
CA THR A 33 -3.29 24.95 -5.44
C THR A 33 -2.91 23.94 -6.51
N GLY A 34 -3.83 23.06 -6.89
CA GLY A 34 -3.57 21.90 -7.75
C GLY A 34 -3.02 20.70 -6.96
N PRO A 35 -3.31 19.46 -7.44
CA PRO A 35 -2.99 18.23 -6.73
C PRO A 35 -1.48 18.00 -6.55
N GLU A 36 -0.67 18.22 -7.58
CA GLU A 36 0.77 17.97 -7.50
C GLU A 36 1.47 18.91 -6.52
N LYS A 37 1.10 20.20 -6.52
CA LYS A 37 1.65 21.16 -5.56
C LYS A 37 1.25 20.80 -4.12
N MET A 38 0.01 20.34 -3.90
CA MET A 38 -0.42 19.83 -2.59
C MET A 38 0.39 18.60 -2.16
N ARG A 39 0.58 17.63 -3.07
CA ARG A 39 1.36 16.41 -2.81
C ARG A 39 2.82 16.70 -2.45
N ARG A 40 3.45 17.66 -3.12
CA ARG A 40 4.83 18.09 -2.82
C ARG A 40 4.97 18.75 -1.46
N LYS A 41 3.95 19.47 -1.01
CA LYS A 41 3.94 20.14 0.30
C LYS A 41 3.59 19.22 1.48
N ARG A 42 3.31 17.92 1.26
CA ARG A 42 2.79 17.03 2.30
C ARG A 42 3.61 17.04 3.61
N ALA A 43 4.94 17.10 3.50
CA ALA A 43 5.85 17.08 4.64
C ALA A 43 5.83 18.39 5.47
N THR A 44 5.30 19.48 4.92
CA THR A 44 5.19 20.77 5.61
C THR A 44 3.79 21.02 6.16
N LEU A 45 2.84 20.12 5.90
CA LEU A 45 1.46 20.24 6.38
C LEU A 45 1.34 19.65 7.79
N PRO A 46 0.43 20.16 8.64
CA PRO A 46 0.12 19.53 9.91
C PRO A 46 -0.20 18.04 9.75
N MET A 47 0.29 17.23 10.68
CA MET A 47 0.12 15.79 10.67
C MET A 47 -1.11 15.38 11.47
N ILE A 48 -1.88 14.44 10.93
CA ILE A 48 -2.97 13.74 11.60
C ILE A 48 -2.41 12.37 11.99
N ALA A 49 -2.16 12.18 13.28
CA ALA A 49 -1.73 10.90 13.85
C ALA A 49 -2.88 9.88 13.76
N GLY A 50 -2.55 8.60 13.58
CA GLY A 50 -3.56 7.54 13.51
C GLY A 50 -4.56 7.71 12.35
N GLY A 51 -4.12 8.24 11.21
CA GLY A 51 -4.93 8.49 10.02
C GLY A 51 -5.39 7.23 9.26
N GLY A 52 -5.28 6.04 9.88
CA GLY A 52 -5.82 4.78 9.39
C GLY A 52 -4.82 3.91 8.62
N LEU A 53 -5.32 3.22 7.60
CA LEU A 53 -4.59 2.18 6.86
C LEU A 53 -4.38 2.61 5.41
N HIS A 54 -3.19 2.35 4.87
CA HIS A 54 -2.91 2.48 3.45
C HIS A 54 -2.66 1.09 2.85
N CYS A 55 -3.53 0.63 1.96
CA CYS A 55 -3.43 -0.69 1.34
C CYS A 55 -2.64 -0.62 0.03
N SER A 56 -1.46 -1.25 0.00
CA SER A 56 -0.60 -1.36 -1.18
C SER A 56 -0.50 -2.80 -1.67
N TYR A 57 -0.31 -2.96 -2.99
CA TYR A 57 -0.09 -4.26 -3.66
C TYR A 57 -1.03 -5.38 -3.20
N PHE A 58 -2.30 -5.03 -3.15
CA PHE A 58 -3.41 -5.92 -2.87
C PHE A 58 -3.63 -6.87 -4.06
N LYS A 59 -4.00 -8.13 -3.79
CA LYS A 59 -4.19 -9.28 -4.73
C LYS A 59 -3.01 -10.25 -4.87
N ASP A 60 -3.22 -11.31 -5.64
CA ASP A 60 -2.31 -12.40 -5.98
C ASP A 60 -1.12 -11.97 -6.86
N PRO A 61 -0.03 -12.77 -6.96
CA PRO A 61 1.14 -12.43 -7.76
C PRO A 61 0.85 -12.14 -9.25
N PRO A 62 0.01 -12.90 -9.98
CA PRO A 62 -0.41 -12.53 -11.33
C PRO A 62 -1.10 -11.15 -11.43
N SER A 63 -2.01 -10.84 -10.50
CA SER A 63 -2.65 -9.53 -10.42
C SER A 63 -1.65 -8.41 -10.09
N LEU A 64 -0.68 -8.69 -9.21
CA LEU A 64 0.39 -7.76 -8.88
C LEU A 64 1.28 -7.48 -10.10
N SER A 65 1.66 -8.50 -10.86
CA SER A 65 2.44 -8.33 -12.09
C SER A 65 1.76 -7.37 -13.07
N LYS A 66 0.44 -7.53 -13.28
CA LYS A 66 -0.37 -6.60 -14.09
C LYS A 66 -0.37 -5.19 -13.51
N LYS A 67 -0.46 -5.06 -12.18
CA LYS A 67 -0.41 -3.75 -11.51
C LYS A 67 0.94 -3.07 -11.68
N ILE A 68 2.05 -3.81 -11.59
CA ILE A 68 3.41 -3.29 -11.83
C ILE A 68 3.54 -2.81 -13.27
N ALA A 69 3.06 -3.62 -14.23
CA ALA A 69 3.06 -3.25 -15.64
C ALA A 69 2.22 -2.01 -15.96
N ALA A 70 1.16 -1.75 -15.20
CA ALA A 70 0.31 -0.56 -15.34
C ALA A 70 0.75 0.64 -14.48
N PHE A 71 1.82 0.50 -13.68
CA PHE A 71 2.24 1.51 -12.73
C PHE A 71 2.89 2.71 -13.43
N SER A 72 2.66 3.94 -12.97
CA SER A 72 3.24 5.12 -13.62
C SER A 72 4.78 5.18 -13.58
N HIS A 73 5.40 4.50 -12.60
CA HIS A 73 6.86 4.39 -12.48
C HIS A 73 7.36 3.16 -13.23
N GLN A 74 7.35 3.24 -14.55
CA GLN A 74 7.79 2.14 -15.43
C GLN A 74 9.28 1.80 -15.27
N GLU A 75 10.08 2.70 -14.69
CA GLU A 75 11.47 2.42 -14.32
C GLU A 75 11.62 1.28 -13.30
N LEU A 76 10.55 0.98 -12.55
CA LEU A 76 10.51 -0.11 -11.58
C LEU A 76 9.96 -1.42 -12.18
N ASN A 77 9.44 -1.38 -13.40
CA ASN A 77 8.96 -2.55 -14.13
C ASN A 77 10.12 -3.25 -14.83
N THR A 78 11.06 -3.78 -14.05
CA THR A 78 12.20 -4.53 -14.57
C THR A 78 11.88 -6.02 -14.65
N ALA A 79 12.62 -6.77 -15.47
CA ALA A 79 12.47 -8.22 -15.55
C ALA A 79 12.80 -8.93 -14.23
N ASP A 80 13.61 -8.33 -13.37
CA ASP A 80 13.96 -8.90 -12.06
C ASP A 80 12.83 -8.72 -11.05
N VAL A 81 12.13 -7.58 -11.10
CA VAL A 81 11.02 -7.27 -10.18
C VAL A 81 9.70 -7.87 -10.67
N ASN A 82 9.38 -7.72 -11.95
CA ASN A 82 8.13 -8.20 -12.53
C ASN A 82 8.26 -9.63 -13.07
N ASN A 83 8.75 -10.53 -12.23
CA ASN A 83 8.91 -11.95 -12.50
C ASN A 83 8.08 -12.76 -11.52
N GLU A 84 7.29 -13.71 -12.02
CA GLU A 84 6.41 -14.53 -11.18
C GLU A 84 7.15 -15.26 -10.05
N SER A 85 8.36 -15.78 -10.31
CA SER A 85 9.16 -16.46 -9.30
C SER A 85 9.58 -15.52 -8.17
N HIS A 86 10.02 -14.30 -8.50
CA HIS A 86 10.36 -13.25 -7.54
C HIS A 86 9.13 -12.80 -6.75
N LEU A 87 8.02 -12.50 -7.44
CA LEU A 87 6.79 -12.06 -6.78
C LEU A 87 6.26 -13.14 -5.81
N ARG A 88 6.27 -14.42 -6.22
CA ARG A 88 5.90 -15.53 -5.33
C ARG A 88 6.85 -15.66 -4.15
N HIS A 89 8.16 -15.49 -4.37
CA HIS A 89 9.15 -15.50 -3.30
C HIS A 89 8.87 -14.40 -2.28
N CYS A 90 8.66 -13.15 -2.72
CA CYS A 90 8.31 -12.04 -1.86
C CYS A 90 7.02 -12.28 -1.07
N PHE A 91 5.98 -12.84 -1.71
CA PHE A 91 4.71 -13.15 -1.07
C PHE A 91 4.86 -14.18 0.05
N ASN A 92 5.60 -15.25 -0.21
CA ASN A 92 5.75 -16.36 0.73
C ASN A 92 6.64 -15.96 1.92
N GLN A 93 7.73 -15.24 1.65
CA GLN A 93 8.70 -14.84 2.67
C GLN A 93 8.31 -13.58 3.44
N GLY A 94 7.44 -12.74 2.87
CA GLY A 94 7.13 -11.43 3.45
C GLY A 94 8.22 -10.40 3.17
N LEU A 95 8.70 -10.34 1.92
CA LEU A 95 9.67 -9.34 1.47
C LEU A 95 8.97 -8.26 0.65
N ALA A 96 9.50 -7.03 0.70
CA ALA A 96 9.02 -5.96 -0.17
C ALA A 96 9.34 -6.27 -1.63
N THR A 97 8.38 -6.02 -2.54
CA THR A 97 8.50 -6.43 -3.95
C THR A 97 9.66 -5.73 -4.68
N PHE A 98 9.95 -4.49 -4.31
CA PHE A 98 10.97 -3.64 -4.94
C PHE A 98 12.28 -3.56 -4.14
N ASP A 99 12.33 -4.19 -2.97
CA ASP A 99 13.51 -4.27 -2.13
C ASP A 99 13.54 -5.64 -1.44
N GLY A 100 14.23 -6.59 -2.09
CA GLY A 100 14.33 -7.97 -1.61
C GLY A 100 15.07 -8.12 -0.27
N ASN A 101 15.70 -7.07 0.24
CA ASN A 101 16.34 -7.08 1.56
C ASN A 101 15.43 -6.57 2.67
N LEU A 102 14.28 -6.00 2.32
CA LEU A 102 13.37 -5.43 3.29
C LEU A 102 12.30 -6.45 3.71
N TRP A 103 12.42 -6.87 4.97
CA TRP A 103 11.45 -7.73 5.63
C TRP A 103 10.22 -6.95 6.08
N LEU A 104 9.06 -7.48 5.73
CA LEU A 104 7.76 -6.98 6.15
C LEU A 104 7.31 -7.68 7.43
N LYS A 105 6.53 -6.98 8.24
CA LYS A 105 5.95 -7.55 9.45
C LYS A 105 4.69 -8.33 9.09
N ARG A 106 4.65 -9.63 9.39
CA ARG A 106 3.45 -10.46 9.21
C ARG A 106 2.29 -9.96 10.07
N THR A 107 1.08 -10.03 9.53
CA THR A 107 -0.17 -9.56 10.16
C THR A 107 -1.31 -10.56 10.00
N GLN A 108 -2.22 -10.57 10.97
CA GLN A 108 -3.49 -11.28 10.95
C GLN A 108 -4.65 -10.29 10.79
N LEU A 109 -5.84 -10.76 10.37
CA LEU A 109 -6.99 -9.86 10.22
C LEU A 109 -7.37 -9.19 11.54
N ASP A 110 -7.23 -9.91 12.64
CA ASP A 110 -7.55 -9.44 13.99
C ASP A 110 -6.59 -8.33 14.49
N ASP A 111 -5.49 -8.09 13.77
CA ASP A 111 -4.60 -6.94 14.04
C ASP A 111 -5.21 -5.60 13.61
N TYR A 112 -6.34 -5.60 12.90
CA TYR A 112 -6.95 -4.40 12.32
C TYR A 112 -8.22 -3.95 13.05
N PRO A 113 -8.60 -2.66 12.93
CA PRO A 113 -9.85 -2.17 13.49
C PRO A 113 -11.05 -3.02 13.03
N GLY A 114 -11.97 -3.34 13.95
CA GLY A 114 -13.11 -4.20 13.65
C GLY A 114 -13.99 -3.71 12.50
N THR A 115 -14.05 -2.38 12.27
CA THR A 115 -14.71 -1.82 11.08
C THR A 115 -14.07 -2.26 9.78
N PHE A 116 -12.74 -2.34 9.72
CA PHE A 116 -12.01 -2.84 8.57
C PHE A 116 -12.22 -4.34 8.37
N VAL A 117 -12.12 -5.11 9.47
CA VAL A 117 -12.38 -6.56 9.45
C VAL A 117 -13.78 -6.86 8.90
N ASN A 118 -14.80 -6.15 9.38
CA ASN A 118 -16.18 -6.31 8.91
C ASN A 118 -16.34 -6.05 7.41
N VAL A 119 -15.66 -5.04 6.87
CA VAL A 119 -15.66 -4.75 5.42
C VAL A 119 -15.01 -5.92 4.67
N MET A 120 -13.86 -6.41 5.14
CA MET A 120 -13.16 -7.53 4.51
C MET A 120 -13.99 -8.82 4.53
N SER A 121 -14.67 -9.12 5.64
CA SER A 121 -15.56 -10.27 5.76
C SER A 121 -16.79 -10.17 4.85
N ARG A 122 -17.30 -8.96 4.61
CA ARG A 122 -18.43 -8.74 3.69
C ARG A 122 -18.04 -8.92 2.22
N TYR A 123 -16.78 -8.70 1.89
CA TYR A 123 -16.27 -8.68 0.52
C TYR A 123 -15.04 -9.59 0.36
N PRO A 124 -15.18 -10.91 0.60
CA PRO A 124 -14.05 -11.83 0.68
C PRO A 124 -13.27 -11.90 -0.65
N GLY A 125 -13.94 -11.82 -1.80
CA GLY A 125 -13.29 -11.88 -3.12
C GLY A 125 -12.38 -10.71 -3.47
N PHE A 126 -12.29 -9.68 -2.62
CA PHE A 126 -11.30 -8.62 -2.78
C PHE A 126 -9.95 -9.01 -2.19
N ALA A 127 -9.93 -9.72 -1.05
CA ALA A 127 -8.70 -10.33 -0.56
C ALA A 127 -8.44 -11.62 -1.35
N ALA A 128 -7.21 -11.85 -1.79
CA ALA A 128 -6.86 -13.20 -2.25
C ALA A 128 -6.99 -14.18 -1.07
N GLU A 129 -7.35 -15.43 -1.37
CA GLU A 129 -7.35 -16.51 -0.38
C GLU A 129 -5.97 -16.54 0.30
N ARG A 130 -5.98 -16.49 1.63
CA ARG A 130 -4.76 -16.45 2.47
C ARG A 130 -4.17 -17.84 2.65
#